data_AF-A0A495EVN4-F1
#
_entry.id   AF-A0A495EVN4-F1
#
_cell.length_a   1.000
_cell.length_b   1.000
_cell.length_c   1.000
_cell.angle_alpha   90.00
_cell.angle_beta   90.00
_cell.angle_gamma   90.00
#
_symmetry.space_group_name_H-M   'P 1'
#
loop_
_entity.id
_entity.type
_entity.pdbx_description
1 polymer ?
#
loop_
_entity_poly.entity_id
_entity_poly.type
_entity_poly.pdbx_seq_one_letter_code
_entity_poly.pdbx_strand_id
1 'polypeptide(L)' 'MEIYMWWLDLDLASKEWLRENLRTAELPEAVQRGIADAGGPRTGELPAGGAALTVADWDFIETQSEFVD' A
#
# COMPACT_ATOMS: atom_id res chain seq x y z
N MET A 1 3.40 8.90 7.43
CA MET A 1 2.78 7.98 8.40
C MET A 1 3.32 6.60 8.08
N GLU A 2 3.69 5.82 9.08
CA GLU A 2 4.33 4.52 8.86
C GLU A 2 3.32 3.47 8.37
N ILE A 3 3.69 2.63 7.40
CA ILE A 3 2.80 1.61 6.80
C ILE A 3 2.14 0.67 7.81
N TYR A 4 2.86 0.26 8.86
CA TYR A 4 2.32 -0.66 9.86
C TYR A 4 1.08 -0.10 10.59
N MET A 5 0.90 1.23 10.63
CA MET A 5 -0.20 1.88 11.33
C MET A 5 -1.55 1.72 10.62
N TRP A 6 -1.55 1.68 9.29
CA TRP A 6 -2.76 1.55 8.48
C TRP A 6 -2.85 0.19 7.79
N TRP A 7 -1.74 -0.55 7.70
CA TRP A 7 -1.73 -1.89 7.12
C TRP A 7 -2.66 -2.85 7.86
N LEU A 8 -2.80 -2.74 9.19
CA LEU A 8 -3.69 -3.60 9.96
C LEU A 8 -5.16 -3.43 9.52
N ASP A 9 -5.57 -2.19 9.31
CA ASP A 9 -6.94 -1.81 8.95
C ASP A 9 -7.23 -1.85 7.44
N LEU A 10 -6.20 -1.98 6.60
CA LEU A 10 -6.37 -2.11 5.15
C LEU A 10 -7.17 -3.38 4.82
N ASP A 11 -8.12 -3.25 3.90
CA ASP A 11 -8.96 -4.35 3.46
C ASP A 11 -8.15 -5.46 2.76
N LEU A 12 -8.68 -6.68 2.77
CA LEU A 12 -7.99 -7.85 2.22
C LEU A 12 -7.70 -7.72 0.72
N ALA A 13 -8.63 -7.18 -0.06
CA ALA A 13 -8.47 -7.07 -1.51
C ALA A 13 -7.33 -6.11 -1.88
N SER A 14 -7.24 -4.98 -1.18
CA SER A 14 -6.12 -4.04 -1.34
C SER A 14 -4.79 -4.65 -0.89
N LYS A 15 -4.77 -5.43 0.20
CA LYS A 15 -3.57 -6.16 0.65
C LYS A 15 -3.11 -7.17 -0.40
N GLU A 16 -4.01 -8.03 -0.89
CA GLU A 16 -3.72 -9.02 -1.91
C GLU A 16 -3.16 -8.38 -3.18
N TRP A 17 -3.82 -7.32 -3.67
CA TRP A 17 -3.35 -6.60 -4.84
C TRP A 17 -1.93 -6.05 -4.66
N LEU A 18 -1.64 -5.44 -3.50
CA LEU A 18 -0.31 -4.89 -3.20
C LEU A 18 0.78 -5.98 -3.16
N ARG A 19 0.44 -7.17 -2.67
CA ARG A 19 1.35 -8.32 -2.63
C ARG A 19 1.61 -8.92 -4.01
N GLU A 20 0.60 -8.94 -4.87
CA GLU A 20 0.74 -9.44 -6.25
C GLU A 20 1.44 -8.44 -7.19
N ASN A 21 1.36 -7.13 -6.88
CA ASN A 21 1.88 -6.04 -7.72
C ASN A 21 3.01 -5.28 -7.01
N LEU A 22 3.91 -6.00 -6.36
CA LEU A 22 5.06 -5.43 -5.65
C LEU A 22 5.84 -4.46 -6.55
N ARG A 23 6.23 -3.32 -5.98
CA ARG A 23 7.06 -2.28 -6.64
C ARG A 23 6.41 -1.63 -7.87
N THR A 24 5.10 -1.75 -8.05
CA THR A 24 4.38 -1.01 -9.09
C THR A 24 4.60 0.50 -8.96
N ALA A 25 4.70 1.17 -10.10
CA ALA A 25 4.84 2.62 -10.16
C ALA A 25 3.52 3.35 -9.87
N GLU A 26 2.38 2.69 -10.11
CA GLU A 26 1.05 3.29 -9.97
C GLU A 26 0.10 2.34 -9.24
N LEU A 27 -0.68 2.91 -8.32
CA LEU A 27 -1.75 2.20 -7.62
C LEU A 27 -3.10 2.44 -8.31
N PRO A 28 -3.95 1.42 -8.48
CA PRO A 28 -5.33 1.59 -8.88
C PRO A 28 -6.10 2.47 -7.89
N GLU A 29 -7.09 3.23 -8.37
CA GLU A 29 -7.91 4.11 -7.53
C GLU A 29 -8.56 3.36 -6.35
N ALA A 30 -8.98 2.11 -6.56
CA ALA A 30 -9.55 1.27 -5.52
C ALA A 30 -8.57 1.02 -4.36
N VAL A 31 -7.31 0.69 -4.68
CA VAL A 31 -6.25 0.45 -3.70
C VAL A 31 -5.87 1.75 -3.00
N GLN A 32 -5.78 2.86 -3.74
CA GLN A 32 -5.54 4.19 -3.16
C GLN A 32 -6.62 4.58 -2.16
N ARG A 33 -7.89 4.30 -2.49
CA ARG A 33 -9.02 4.55 -1.61
C ARG A 33 -8.98 3.65 -0.38
N GLY A 34 -8.68 2.37 -0.53
CA GLY A 34 -8.51 1.45 0.59
C GLY A 34 -7.41 1.93 1.56
N ILE A 35 -6.28 2.38 1.03
CA ILE A 35 -5.19 2.96 1.83
C ILE A 35 -5.67 4.20 2.58
N ALA A 36 -6.37 5.12 1.91
CA ALA A 36 -6.88 6.34 2.54
C ALA A 36 -7.94 6.04 3.62
N ASP A 37 -8.84 5.08 3.39
CA ASP A 37 -9.89 4.67 4.33
C ASP A 37 -9.28 3.96 5.57
N ALA A 38 -8.16 3.26 5.41
CA ALA A 38 -7.38 2.68 6.50
C ALA A 38 -6.52 3.71 7.27
N GLY A 39 -6.56 4.99 6.88
CA GLY A 39 -5.79 6.07 7.51
C GLY A 39 -4.40 6.30 6.92
N GLY A 40 -4.06 5.65 5.81
CA GLY A 40 -2.83 5.86 5.06
C GLY A 40 -2.82 7.15 4.21
N PRO A 41 -1.74 7.36 3.42
CA PRO A 41 -1.57 8.57 2.63
C PRO A 41 -2.65 8.74 1.55
N ARG A 42 -3.16 9.97 1.38
CA ARG A 42 -4.10 10.29 0.29
C ARG A 42 -3.36 10.68 -0.99
N THR A 43 -3.99 10.44 -2.13
CA THR A 43 -3.45 10.71 -3.48
C THR A 43 -2.88 12.13 -3.68
N GLY A 44 -3.45 13.12 -2.98
CA GLY A 44 -3.01 14.53 -3.05
C GLY A 44 -1.79 14.90 -2.20
N GLU A 45 -1.33 13.99 -1.32
CA GLU A 45 -0.13 14.18 -0.48
C GLU A 45 1.10 13.45 -1.04
N LEU A 46 0.94 12.76 -2.17
CA LEU A 46 1.99 11.99 -2.82
C LEU A 46 2.78 12.86 -3.81
N PRO A 47 4.10 12.68 -3.94
CA PRO A 47 4.90 13.38 -4.94
C PRO A 47 4.38 13.05 -6.34
N ALA A 48 4.33 14.08 -7.20
CA ALA A 48 3.83 13.99 -8.57
C ALA A 48 4.56 12.88 -9.34
N GLY A 49 3.87 11.75 -9.55
CA GLY A 49 4.48 10.54 -10.11
C GLY A 49 3.90 9.20 -9.65
N GLY A 50 2.87 9.18 -8.80
CA GLY A 50 2.08 7.95 -8.55
C GLY A 50 2.72 6.91 -7.64
N ALA A 51 3.99 7.08 -7.24
CA ALA A 51 4.63 6.26 -6.22
C ALA A 51 4.00 6.54 -4.84
N ALA A 52 2.87 5.89 -4.58
CA ALA A 52 2.07 6.05 -3.37
C ALA A 52 2.73 5.45 -2.12
N LEU A 53 3.74 4.59 -2.33
CA LEU A 53 4.45 3.86 -1.31
C LEU A 53 5.95 4.04 -1.54
N THR A 54 6.66 4.33 -0.47
CA THR A 54 8.12 4.44 -0.46
C THR A 54 8.76 3.07 -0.63
N VAL A 55 10.08 3.04 -0.86
CA VAL A 55 10.83 1.77 -0.89
C VAL A 55 10.63 0.97 0.41
N ALA A 56 10.64 1.67 1.56
CA ALA A 56 10.44 1.04 2.87
C ALA A 56 9.03 0.45 3.04
N ASP A 57 8.00 1.13 2.51
CA ASP A 57 6.62 0.62 2.53
C ASP A 57 6.52 -0.68 1.72
N TRP A 58 7.15 -0.71 0.54
CA TRP A 58 7.19 -1.90 -0.29
C TRP A 58 8.01 -3.05 0.35
N ASP A 59 9.13 -2.74 1.02
CA ASP A 59 9.92 -3.74 1.76
C ASP A 59 9.06 -4.38 2.86
N PHE A 60 8.26 -3.58 3.57
CA PHE A 60 7.33 -4.08 4.56
C PHE A 60 6.28 -5.01 3.93
N ILE A 61 5.64 -4.60 2.83
CA ILE A 61 4.62 -5.43 2.13
C ILE A 61 5.21 -6.76 1.69
N GLU A 62 6.42 -6.76 1.13
CA GLU A 62 7.14 -7.96 0.71
C GLU A 62 7.36 -8.92 1.90
N THR A 63 7.82 -8.41 3.04
CA THR A 63 7.97 -9.25 4.25
C THR A 63 6.63 -9.86 4.70
N GLN A 64 5.52 -9.14 4.55
CA GLN A 64 4.19 -9.63 4.94
C GLN A 64 3.58 -10.60 3.92
N SER A 65 4.17 -10.75 2.74
CA SER A 65 3.80 -11.78 1.76
C SER A 65 4.45 -13.13 2.08
N GLU A 66 5.68 -13.12 2.60
CA GLU A 66 6.45 -14.33 2.93
C GLU A 66 5.83 -15.18 4.06
N PHE A 67 4.85 -14.66 4.79
CA PHE A 67 4.15 -15.36 5.89
C PHE A 67 2.74 -15.84 5.53
N VAL A 68 2.29 -15.68 4.29
CA VAL A 68 0.97 -16.13 3.82
C VAL A 68 1.18 -17.32 2.88
N ASP A 69 1.53 -18.47 3.46
CA ASP A 69 1.50 -19.80 2.81
C ASP A 69 0.40 -20.65 3.47
#